data_AF-A0A382YK83-F1
#
_entry.id   AF-A0A382YK83-F1
#
_cell.length_a   1.000
_cell.length_b   1.000
_cell.length_c   1.000
_cell.angle_alpha   90.00
_cell.angle_beta   90.00
_cell.angle_gamma   90.00
#
_symmetry.space_group_name_H-M   'P 1'
#
loop_
_entity.id
_entity.type
_entity.pdbx_description
1 polymer ?
#
loop_
_entity_poly.entity_id
_entity_poly.type
_entity_poly.pdbx_seq_one_letter_code
_entity_poly.pdbx_strand_id
1 'polypeptide(L)'
;MGTYLNNRIAAFFALLLVILSLLYSTTFHAPFNFDDEVVIKFEAVQKRTHDWYAELYPPKYRHLFYSSLIFNYSKGQLNPFGYHLVNTSLHFFTSIVIFFIAFITIKKGLSLSKKEALSIAGITTLLFSINPVHSETVNYISARAVGMSSFF
;
A
#
# COMPACT_ATOMS: atom_id res chain seq x y z
N MET A 1 -14.91 23.55 -17.31
CA MET A 1 -15.21 22.94 -15.98
C MET A 1 -14.47 21.63 -15.72
N GLY A 2 -14.34 20.71 -16.71
CA GLY A 2 -13.73 19.39 -16.51
C GLY A 2 -12.23 19.39 -16.17
N THR A 3 -11.43 20.22 -16.84
CA THR A 3 -9.97 20.34 -16.61
C THR A 3 -9.63 20.77 -15.19
N TYR A 4 -10.36 21.76 -14.66
CA TYR A 4 -10.16 22.28 -13.32
C TYR A 4 -10.42 21.22 -12.23
N LEU A 5 -11.39 20.33 -12.44
CA LEU A 5 -11.71 19.28 -11.50
C LEU A 5 -10.64 18.18 -11.48
N ASN A 6 -10.09 17.85 -12.65
CA ASN A 6 -8.98 16.90 -12.76
C ASN A 6 -7.74 17.42 -12.04
N ASN A 7 -7.44 18.72 -12.16
CA ASN A 7 -6.34 19.36 -11.42
C ASN A 7 -6.52 19.29 -9.90
N ARG A 8 -7.76 19.42 -9.41
CA ARG A 8 -8.06 19.28 -7.97
C ARG A 8 -7.85 17.85 -7.45
N ILE A 9 -8.24 16.84 -8.23
CA ILE A 9 -8.03 15.43 -7.86
C ILE A 9 -6.52 15.12 -7.83
N ALA A 10 -5.77 15.58 -8.84
CA ALA A 10 -4.32 15.43 -8.87
C ALA A 10 -3.65 16.13 -7.67
N ALA A 11 -4.04 17.37 -7.37
CA ALA A 11 -3.54 18.09 -6.20
C ALA A 11 -3.88 17.38 -4.89
N PHE A 12 -5.08 16.79 -4.79
CA PHE A 12 -5.48 16.00 -3.64
C PHE A 12 -4.60 14.75 -3.45
N PHE A 13 -4.34 13.99 -4.52
CA PHE A 13 -3.45 12.81 -4.43
C PHE A 13 -1.99 13.19 -4.14
N ALA A 14 -1.51 14.31 -4.68
CA ALA A 14 -0.19 14.83 -4.31
C ALA A 14 -0.12 15.21 -2.83
N LEU A 15 -1.15 15.89 -2.31
CA LEU A 15 -1.24 16.22 -0.89
C LEU A 15 -1.31 14.96 -0.01
N LEU A 16 -2.11 13.97 -0.42
CA LEU A 16 -2.22 12.69 0.27
C LEU A 16 -0.86 11.98 0.36
N LEU A 17 -0.10 11.96 -0.75
CA LEU A 17 1.24 11.39 -0.78
C LEU A 17 2.18 12.09 0.20
N VAL A 18 2.13 13.43 0.26
CA VAL A 18 2.94 14.22 1.21
C VAL A 18 2.55 13.90 2.65
N ILE A 19 1.25 13.86 2.96
CA ILE A 19 0.74 13.55 4.31
C ILE A 19 1.23 12.16 4.75
N LEU A 20 1.05 11.13 3.91
CA LEU A 20 1.47 9.77 4.25
C LEU A 20 2.99 9.64 4.35
N SER A 21 3.74 10.33 3.48
CA SER A 21 5.21 10.33 3.54
C SER A 21 5.72 10.96 4.83
N LEU A 22 5.06 12.02 5.32
CA LEU A 22 5.40 12.64 6.60
C LEU A 22 5.01 11.73 7.78
N LEU A 23 3.80 11.18 7.75
CA LEU A 23 3.25 10.33 8.82
C LEU A 23 4.09 9.07 9.04
N TYR A 24 4.56 8.44 7.96
CA TYR A 24 5.37 7.22 7.99
C TYR A 24 6.86 7.47 7.72
N SER A 25 7.33 8.73 7.83
CA SER A 25 8.73 9.09 7.57
C SER A 25 9.72 8.30 8.43
N THR A 26 9.38 8.07 9.70
CA THR A 26 10.20 7.31 10.64
C THR A 26 10.21 5.81 10.34
N THR A 27 9.16 5.29 9.69
CA THR A 27 9.02 3.88 9.35
C THR A 27 10.08 3.42 8.36
N PHE A 28 10.52 4.28 7.43
CA PHE A 28 11.50 3.89 6.41
C PHE A 28 12.84 3.39 6.97
N HIS A 29 13.16 3.72 8.22
CA HIS A 29 14.37 3.27 8.90
C HIS A 29 14.09 2.42 10.15
N ALA A 30 12.83 2.01 10.35
CA ALA A 30 12.48 1.10 11.42
C ALA A 30 13.14 -0.27 11.19
N PRO A 31 13.53 -0.98 12.26
CA PRO A 31 14.03 -2.35 12.14
C PRO A 31 12.90 -3.31 11.75
N PHE A 32 13.28 -4.50 11.29
CA PHE A 32 12.36 -5.63 11.12
C PHE A 32 11.66 -5.96 12.46
N ASN A 33 10.35 -6.16 12.43
CA ASN A 33 9.55 -6.45 13.62
C ASN A 33 8.99 -7.89 13.57
N PHE A 34 8.77 -8.48 14.75
CA PHE A 34 8.20 -9.82 14.87
C PHE A 34 8.93 -10.88 14.02
N ASP A 35 8.24 -11.48 13.06
CA ASP A 35 8.75 -12.55 12.18
C ASP A 35 9.27 -12.04 10.83
N ASP A 36 9.32 -10.73 10.59
CA ASP A 36 9.77 -10.11 9.32
C ASP A 36 11.06 -10.74 8.79
N GLU A 37 12.12 -10.67 9.60
CA GLU A 37 13.45 -11.14 9.19
C GLU A 37 13.48 -12.67 9.03
N VAL A 38 12.74 -13.40 9.86
CA VAL A 38 12.66 -14.88 9.80
C VAL A 38 11.97 -15.31 8.50
N VAL A 39 10.83 -14.71 8.18
CA VAL A 39 10.09 -14.97 6.93
C VAL A 39 10.96 -14.64 5.72
N ILE A 40 11.62 -13.48 5.71
CA ILE A 40 12.49 -13.06 4.60
C ILE A 40 13.66 -14.03 4.42
N LYS A 41 14.38 -14.38 5.49
CA LYS A 41 15.52 -15.30 5.41
C LYS A 41 15.10 -16.70 4.97
N PHE A 42 13.98 -17.21 5.50
CA PHE A 42 13.49 -18.53 5.14
C PHE A 42 13.16 -18.61 3.64
N GLU A 43 12.44 -17.62 3.12
CA GLU A 43 12.01 -17.61 1.73
C GLU A 43 13.16 -17.29 0.76
N ALA A 44 13.97 -16.26 1.03
CA ALA A 44 15.01 -15.81 0.11
C ALA A 44 16.31 -16.63 0.20
N VAL A 45 16.73 -17.04 1.40
CA VAL A 45 18.04 -17.69 1.61
C VAL A 45 17.89 -19.20 1.69
N GLN A 46 17.04 -19.71 2.58
CA GLN A 46 16.98 -21.15 2.86
C GLN A 46 16.39 -21.94 1.69
N LYS A 47 15.32 -21.43 1.05
CA LYS A 47 14.78 -22.03 -0.18
C LYS A 47 15.63 -21.74 -1.43
N ARG A 48 16.68 -20.90 -1.31
CA ARG A 48 17.56 -20.46 -2.42
C ARG A 48 16.78 -19.91 -3.62
N THR A 49 15.67 -19.21 -3.36
CA THR A 49 14.83 -18.65 -4.41
C THR A 49 15.47 -17.35 -4.93
N HIS A 50 16.23 -17.46 -6.03
CA HIS A 50 16.86 -16.30 -6.66
C HIS A 50 15.95 -15.68 -7.74
N ASP A 51 15.03 -16.48 -8.28
CA ASP A 51 14.08 -16.06 -9.30
C ASP A 51 12.70 -15.79 -8.68
N TRP A 52 12.44 -14.53 -8.32
CA TRP A 52 11.17 -14.07 -7.75
C TRP A 52 9.94 -14.39 -8.63
N TYR A 53 10.14 -14.63 -9.93
CA TYR A 53 9.12 -14.93 -10.93
C TYR A 53 9.03 -16.41 -11.32
N ALA A 54 10.11 -17.20 -11.19
CA ALA A 54 10.12 -18.60 -11.60
C ALA A 54 9.21 -19.47 -10.72
N GLU A 55 8.92 -19.02 -9.50
CA GLU A 55 8.04 -19.71 -8.54
C GLU A 55 6.57 -19.31 -8.63
N LEU A 56 6.17 -18.50 -9.63
CA LEU A 56 4.76 -18.11 -9.78
C LEU A 56 3.87 -19.27 -10.25
N TYR A 57 4.44 -20.32 -10.85
CA TYR A 57 3.71 -21.50 -11.29
C TYR A 57 4.37 -22.80 -10.80
N PRO A 58 3.59 -23.75 -10.24
CA PRO A 58 2.17 -23.64 -9.91
C PRO A 58 1.92 -22.63 -8.76
N PRO A 59 0.77 -21.93 -8.74
CA PRO A 59 0.47 -20.99 -7.66
C PRO A 59 0.47 -21.68 -6.29
N LYS A 60 1.25 -21.14 -5.35
CA LYS A 60 1.32 -21.61 -3.96
C LYS A 60 0.59 -20.66 -3.02
N TYR A 61 0.40 -21.08 -1.78
CA TYR A 61 -0.13 -20.22 -0.71
C TYR A 61 0.68 -18.91 -0.62
N ARG A 62 -0.01 -17.76 -0.69
CA ARG A 62 0.58 -16.41 -0.57
C ARG A 62 1.77 -16.13 -1.51
N HIS A 63 1.79 -16.71 -2.71
CA HIS A 63 2.89 -16.56 -3.66
C HIS A 63 3.23 -15.09 -3.99
N LEU A 64 2.25 -14.21 -4.24
CA LEU A 64 2.51 -12.79 -4.52
C LEU A 64 3.23 -12.09 -3.35
N PHE A 65 2.85 -12.43 -2.11
CA PHE A 65 3.49 -11.91 -0.91
C PHE A 65 4.95 -12.36 -0.85
N TYR A 66 5.23 -13.66 -0.95
CA TYR A 66 6.60 -14.19 -0.89
C TYR A 66 7.47 -13.70 -2.05
N SER A 67 6.97 -13.72 -3.29
CA SER A 67 7.67 -13.18 -4.47
C SER A 67 8.03 -11.71 -4.28
N SER A 68 7.16 -10.90 -3.68
CA SER A 68 7.48 -9.51 -3.39
C SER A 68 8.60 -9.33 -2.35
N LEU A 69 8.66 -10.20 -1.33
CA LEU A 69 9.72 -10.19 -0.32
C LEU A 69 11.07 -10.65 -0.90
N ILE A 70 11.05 -11.70 -1.73
CA ILE A 70 12.22 -12.20 -2.45
C ILE A 70 12.75 -11.14 -3.42
N PHE A 71 11.85 -10.45 -4.14
CA PHE A 71 12.22 -9.34 -5.00
C PHE A 71 12.89 -8.21 -4.19
N ASN A 72 12.31 -7.79 -3.06
CA ASN A 72 12.96 -6.80 -2.20
C ASN A 72 14.35 -7.26 -1.73
N TYR A 73 14.48 -8.53 -1.31
CA TYR A 73 15.76 -9.09 -0.88
C TYR A 73 16.80 -9.07 -1.99
N SER A 74 16.40 -9.38 -3.23
CA SER A 74 17.31 -9.33 -4.39
C SER A 74 17.88 -7.94 -4.69
N LYS A 75 17.22 -6.87 -4.22
CA LYS A 75 17.62 -5.47 -4.46
C LYS A 75 18.32 -4.82 -3.28
N GLY A 76 17.94 -5.20 -2.06
CA GLY A 76 18.39 -4.54 -0.83
C GLY A 76 18.74 -5.47 0.31
N GLN A 77 18.73 -6.79 0.12
CA GLN A 77 18.95 -7.80 1.15
C GLN A 77 18.15 -7.51 2.42
N LEU A 78 18.79 -7.41 3.58
CA LEU A 78 18.17 -7.09 4.87
C LEU A 78 18.18 -5.58 5.17
N ASN A 79 18.12 -4.73 4.15
CA ASN A 79 17.88 -3.30 4.35
C ASN A 79 16.35 -3.04 4.40
N PRO A 80 15.79 -2.60 5.54
CA PRO A 80 14.34 -2.47 5.73
C PRO A 80 13.70 -1.37 4.86
N PHE A 81 14.48 -0.38 4.40
CA PHE A 81 13.98 0.78 3.66
C PHE A 81 13.14 0.37 2.44
N GLY A 82 13.66 -0.54 1.61
CA GLY A 82 12.97 -0.99 0.40
C GLY A 82 11.68 -1.75 0.69
N TYR A 83 11.60 -2.41 1.84
CA TYR A 83 10.40 -3.14 2.24
C TYR A 83 9.30 -2.20 2.73
N HIS A 84 9.64 -1.24 3.59
CA HIS A 84 8.70 -0.21 4.04
C HIS A 84 8.23 0.68 2.90
N LEU A 85 9.08 0.95 1.90
CA LEU A 85 8.67 1.68 0.71
C LEU A 85 7.57 0.96 -0.07
N VAL A 86 7.68 -0.36 -0.23
CA VAL A 86 6.64 -1.15 -0.89
C VAL A 86 5.34 -1.13 -0.07
N ASN A 87 5.41 -1.34 1.25
CA ASN A 87 4.22 -1.34 2.10
C ASN A 87 3.53 0.03 2.14
N THR A 88 4.29 1.11 2.25
CA THR A 88 3.77 2.50 2.20
C THR A 88 3.15 2.81 0.84
N SER A 89 3.77 2.34 -0.24
CA SER A 89 3.22 2.49 -1.60
C SER A 89 1.89 1.74 -1.75
N LEU A 90 1.80 0.51 -1.24
CA LEU A 90 0.55 -0.25 -1.22
C LEU A 90 -0.53 0.51 -0.44
N HIS A 91 -0.23 1.04 0.75
CA HIS A 91 -1.17 1.85 1.53
C HIS A 91 -1.66 3.10 0.78
N PHE A 92 -0.76 3.80 0.09
CA PHE A 92 -1.11 4.96 -0.73
C PHE A 92 -2.03 4.58 -1.90
N PHE A 93 -1.71 3.52 -2.65
CA PHE A 93 -2.54 3.08 -3.77
C PHE A 93 -3.89 2.51 -3.31
N THR A 94 -3.93 1.78 -2.20
CA THR A 94 -5.19 1.36 -1.56
C THR A 94 -6.04 2.57 -1.18
N SER A 95 -5.44 3.63 -0.64
CA SER A 95 -6.17 4.88 -0.34
C SER A 95 -6.77 5.53 -1.60
N ILE A 96 -6.06 5.49 -2.74
CA ILE A 96 -6.60 5.94 -4.04
C ILE A 96 -7.78 5.06 -4.48
N VAL A 97 -7.69 3.73 -4.30
CA VAL A 97 -8.81 2.83 -4.61
C VAL A 97 -10.03 3.16 -3.75
N ILE A 98 -9.85 3.39 -2.44
CA ILE A 98 -10.91 3.82 -1.52
C ILE A 98 -11.56 5.13 -1.98
N PHE A 99 -10.77 6.11 -2.46
CA PHE A 99 -11.32 7.34 -3.04
C PHE A 99 -12.28 7.04 -4.19
N PHE A 100 -11.89 6.17 -5.14
CA PHE A 100 -12.73 5.84 -6.28
C PHE A 100 -13.96 5.02 -5.89
N ILE A 101 -13.81 4.06 -4.97
CA ILE A 101 -14.95 3.30 -4.43
C ILE A 101 -15.98 4.26 -3.82
N ALA A 102 -15.54 5.14 -2.92
CA ALA A 102 -16.41 6.12 -2.27
C ALA A 102 -17.07 7.06 -3.30
N PHE A 103 -16.28 7.61 -4.24
CA PHE A 103 -16.80 8.51 -5.26
C PHE A 103 -17.85 7.84 -6.16
N ILE A 104 -17.57 6.63 -6.66
CA ILE A 104 -18.48 5.89 -7.54
C ILE A 104 -19.76 5.51 -6.77
N THR A 105 -19.61 5.04 -5.54
CA THR A 105 -20.73 4.63 -4.68
C THR A 105 -21.67 5.79 -4.42
N ILE A 106 -21.13 6.93 -3.98
CA ILE A 106 -21.93 8.13 -3.72
C ILE A 106 -22.55 8.66 -5.00
N LYS A 107 -21.81 8.68 -6.11
CA LYS A 107 -22.33 9.28 -7.34
C LYS A 107 -23.43 8.44 -8.00
N LYS A 108 -23.41 7.12 -7.83
CA LYS A 108 -24.43 6.21 -8.35
C LYS A 108 -25.58 5.97 -7.36
N GLY A 109 -25.31 6.00 -6.06
CA GLY A 109 -26.27 5.64 -5.02
C GLY A 109 -27.06 6.81 -4.45
N LEU A 110 -26.58 8.05 -4.58
CA LEU A 110 -27.21 9.24 -4.00
C LEU A 110 -27.43 10.34 -5.05
N SER A 111 -28.51 11.11 -4.88
CA SER A 111 -28.84 12.28 -5.71
C SER A 111 -27.98 13.50 -5.37
N LEU A 112 -26.67 13.31 -5.19
CA LEU A 112 -25.70 14.37 -4.88
C LEU A 112 -25.00 14.91 -6.12
N SER A 113 -24.57 16.17 -6.04
CA SER A 113 -23.74 16.79 -7.06
C SER A 113 -22.36 16.11 -7.12
N LYS A 114 -21.69 16.24 -8.28
CA LYS A 114 -20.33 15.71 -8.45
C LYS A 114 -19.35 16.30 -7.43
N LYS A 115 -19.54 17.57 -7.06
CA LYS A 115 -18.69 18.27 -6.09
C LYS A 115 -18.83 17.66 -4.69
N GLU A 116 -20.06 17.42 -4.25
CA GLU A 116 -20.33 16.78 -2.94
C GLU A 116 -19.78 15.35 -2.90
N ALA A 117 -19.99 14.58 -3.96
CA ALA A 117 -19.43 13.22 -4.06
C ALA A 117 -17.89 13.21 -3.95
N LEU A 118 -17.20 14.15 -4.59
CA LEU A 118 -15.75 14.29 -4.49
C LEU A 118 -15.30 14.72 -3.09
N SER A 119 -16.03 15.63 -2.45
CA SER A 119 -15.74 16.05 -1.07
C SER A 119 -15.86 14.89 -0.09
N ILE A 120 -16.95 14.11 -0.19
CA ILE A 120 -17.17 12.93 0.66
C ILE A 120 -16.07 11.89 0.41
N ALA A 121 -15.78 11.56 -0.85
CA ALA A 121 -14.71 10.63 -1.20
C ALA A 121 -13.34 11.07 -0.66
N GLY A 122 -13.02 12.36 -0.76
CA GLY A 122 -11.78 12.92 -0.22
C GLY A 122 -11.69 12.79 1.30
N ILE A 123 -12.77 13.12 2.03
CA ILE A 123 -12.83 12.98 3.49
C ILE A 123 -12.71 11.51 3.91
N THR A 124 -13.45 10.61 3.26
CA THR A 124 -13.38 9.16 3.50
C THR A 124 -11.95 8.65 3.30
N THR A 125 -11.30 9.06 2.22
CA THR A 125 -9.92 8.66 1.90
C THR A 125 -8.94 9.18 2.94
N LEU A 126 -9.06 10.44 3.36
CA LEU A 126 -8.20 11.01 4.39
C LEU A 126 -8.36 10.25 5.71
N LEU A 127 -9.60 10.08 6.18
CA LEU A 127 -9.90 9.36 7.43
C LEU A 127 -9.40 7.92 7.41
N PHE A 128 -9.55 7.22 6.28
CA PHE A 128 -8.98 5.89 6.09
C PHE A 128 -7.45 5.94 6.17
N SER A 129 -6.82 6.77 5.35
CA SER A 129 -5.37 6.76 5.15
C SER A 129 -4.56 7.14 6.40
N ILE A 130 -5.12 7.96 7.31
CA ILE A 130 -4.45 8.40 8.54
C ILE A 130 -4.85 7.57 9.77
N ASN A 131 -5.75 6.60 9.62
CA ASN A 131 -6.23 5.82 10.76
C ASN A 131 -5.08 4.95 11.32
N PRO A 132 -4.79 5.03 12.64
CA PRO A 132 -3.70 4.27 13.26
C PRO A 132 -3.86 2.75 13.11
N VAL A 133 -5.06 2.23 12.84
CA VAL A 133 -5.28 0.81 12.56
C VAL A 133 -4.44 0.30 11.38
N HIS A 134 -4.07 1.17 10.43
CA HIS A 134 -3.25 0.80 9.28
C HIS A 134 -1.75 0.88 9.54
N SER A 135 -1.31 1.36 10.71
CA SER A 135 0.11 1.45 11.07
C SER A 135 0.80 0.08 11.02
N GLU A 136 0.10 -0.99 11.40
CA GLU A 136 0.61 -2.35 11.31
C GLU A 136 0.95 -2.73 9.86
N THR A 137 0.04 -2.46 8.91
CA THR A 137 0.25 -2.80 7.48
C THR A 137 1.47 -2.07 6.88
N VAL A 138 1.80 -0.88 7.40
CA VAL A 138 2.92 -0.07 6.92
C VAL A 138 4.24 -0.42 7.64
N ASN A 139 4.20 -0.64 8.95
CA ASN A 139 5.37 -0.85 9.81
C ASN A 139 5.80 -2.31 9.93
N TYR A 140 4.87 -3.26 9.91
CA TYR A 140 5.18 -4.69 10.01
C TYR A 140 5.31 -5.24 8.59
N ILE A 141 6.52 -5.58 8.16
CA ILE A 141 6.81 -5.88 6.75
C ILE A 141 6.02 -7.11 6.28
N SER A 142 5.87 -8.14 7.10
CA SER A 142 5.09 -9.34 6.80
C SER A 142 3.58 -9.08 6.78
N ALA A 143 3.08 -8.02 7.43
CA ALA A 143 1.71 -7.55 7.23
C ALA A 143 1.45 -6.98 5.82
N ARG A 144 2.46 -6.94 4.94
CA ARG A 144 2.28 -6.73 3.49
C ARG A 144 1.22 -7.64 2.89
N ALA A 145 1.09 -8.88 3.39
CA ALA A 145 0.03 -9.77 2.92
C ALA A 145 -1.38 -9.16 3.12
N VAL A 146 -1.59 -8.47 4.25
CA VAL A 146 -2.84 -7.74 4.54
C VAL A 146 -2.98 -6.57 3.58
N GLY A 147 -1.93 -5.74 3.44
CA GLY A 147 -1.94 -4.60 2.53
C GLY A 147 -2.22 -4.97 1.07
N MET A 148 -1.65 -6.07 0.59
CA MET A 148 -1.93 -6.62 -0.73
C MET A 148 -3.39 -7.08 -0.86
N SER A 149 -3.90 -7.81 0.13
CA SER A 149 -5.29 -8.30 0.10
C SER A 149 -6.33 -7.18 0.20
N SER A 150 -5.98 -6.04 0.80
CA SER A 150 -6.84 -4.86 0.82
C SER A 150 -6.79 -4.08 -0.50
N PHE A 151 -5.70 -4.21 -1.26
CA PHE A 151 -5.52 -3.50 -2.53
C PHE A 151 -6.21 -4.19 -3.72
N PHE A 152 -6.11 -5.52 -3.81
CA PHE A 152 -6.64 -6.34 -4.90
C PHE A 152 -8.05 -6.86 -4.62
#